data_AF-A0A0Q0C3L9-F1
#
_entry.id   AF-A0A0Q0C3L9-F1
#
_cell.length_a   1.000
_cell.length_b   1.000
_cell.length_c   1.000
_cell.angle_alpha   90.00
_cell.angle_beta   90.00
_cell.angle_gamma   90.00
#
_symmetry.space_group_name_H-M   'P 1'
#
loop_
_entity.id
_entity.type
_entity.pdbx_description
1 polymer ?
#
loop_
_entity_poly.entity_id
_entity_poly.type
_entity_poly.pdbx_seq_one_letter_code
_entity_poly.pdbx_strand_id
1 'polypeptide(L)' 'MMVDSELNICHEHADITQQLRRRLWNLHTNKIGAQGEPDMAFKAWEDIITINRDNEFNKLSPYAPLVEFNYSETTVADLD' A
#
# COMPACT_ATOMS: atom_id res chain seq x y z
N MET A 1 6.71 28.35 14.05
CA MET A 1 7.15 27.20 13.24
C MET A 1 7.12 27.61 11.78
N MET A 2 8.19 27.36 11.03
CA MET A 2 8.09 27.23 9.57
C MET A 2 7.67 25.80 9.29
N VAL A 3 6.59 25.62 8.54
CA VAL A 3 6.12 24.31 8.07
C VAL A 3 6.15 24.37 6.54
N ASP A 4 6.43 23.23 5.90
CA ASP A 4 6.47 23.14 4.44
C ASP A 4 5.09 23.43 3.84
N SER A 5 5.08 24.18 2.74
CA SER A 5 3.85 24.42 1.97
C SER A 5 3.58 23.25 1.03
N GLU A 6 2.44 22.59 1.20
CA GLU A 6 1.97 21.53 0.29
C GLU A 6 0.90 22.05 -0.68
N LEU A 7 0.84 21.46 -1.88
CA LEU A 7 -0.23 21.70 -2.85
C LEU A 7 -0.81 20.35 -3.32
N ASN A 8 -2.13 20.21 -3.21
CA ASN A 8 -2.85 19.00 -3.60
C ASN A 8 -3.90 19.31 -4.68
N ILE A 9 -4.18 18.32 -5.55
CA ILE A 9 -5.21 18.41 -6.60
C ILE A 9 -6.17 17.23 -6.42
N CYS A 10 -7.48 17.51 -6.43
CA CYS A 10 -8.52 16.49 -6.41
C CYS A 10 -9.20 16.39 -7.78
N HIS A 11 -9.46 15.16 -8.24
CA HIS A 11 -10.09 14.90 -9.54
C HIS A 11 -11.11 13.76 -9.41
N GLU A 12 -12.37 14.02 -9.73
CA GLU A 12 -13.49 13.10 -9.46
C GLU A 12 -13.86 12.17 -10.62
N HIS A 13 -13.29 12.36 -11.81
CA HIS A 13 -13.64 11.57 -12.98
C HIS A 13 -13.25 10.08 -12.82
N ALA A 14 -14.25 9.26 -12.54
CA ALA A 14 -14.11 7.85 -12.16
C ALA A 14 -13.33 7.02 -13.19
N ASP A 15 -13.52 7.28 -14.49
CA ASP A 15 -12.82 6.53 -15.54
C ASP A 15 -11.31 6.73 -15.48
N ILE A 16 -10.86 7.94 -15.11
CA ILE A 16 -9.43 8.26 -15.00
C ILE A 16 -8.88 7.66 -13.70
N THR A 17 -9.57 7.88 -12.59
CA THR A 17 -9.12 7.43 -11.26
C THR A 17 -9.14 5.90 -11.15
N GLN A 18 -10.11 5.21 -11.74
CA GLN A 18 -10.20 3.75 -11.73
C GLN A 18 -9.09 3.11 -12.57
N GLN A 19 -8.78 3.66 -13.75
CA GLN A 19 -7.67 3.17 -14.58
C GLN A 19 -6.32 3.36 -13.89
N LEU A 20 -6.09 4.54 -13.30
CA LEU A 20 -4.88 4.82 -12.53
C LEU A 20 -4.75 3.87 -11.34
N ARG A 21 -5.83 3.70 -10.57
CA ARG A 21 -5.90 2.75 -9.44
C ARG A 21 -5.50 1.35 -9.90
N ARG A 22 -6.14 0.81 -10.93
CA ARG A 22 -5.85 -0.55 -11.45
C ARG A 22 -4.40 -0.69 -11.90
N ARG A 23 -3.84 0.32 -12.56
CA ARG A 23 -2.43 0.32 -13.02
C ARG A 23 -1.46 0.27 -11.84
N LEU A 24 -1.67 1.10 -10.82
CA LEU A 24 -0.83 1.13 -9.62
C LEU A 24 -0.92 -0.20 -8.86
N TRP A 25 -2.13 -0.69 -8.60
CA TRP A 25 -2.28 -1.99 -7.94
C TRP A 25 -1.61 -3.11 -8.73
N ASN A 26 -1.82 -3.20 -10.05
CA ASN A 26 -1.15 -4.22 -10.88
C ASN A 26 0.38 -4.21 -10.73
N LEU A 27 1.00 -3.02 -10.59
CA LEU A 27 2.43 -2.88 -10.38
C LEU A 27 2.86 -3.38 -8.98
N HIS A 28 2.08 -3.04 -7.96
CA HIS A 28 2.43 -3.31 -6.56
C HIS A 28 2.01 -4.69 -6.05
N THR A 29 1.10 -5.38 -6.75
CA THR A 29 0.55 -6.68 -6.32
C THR A 29 0.78 -7.80 -7.32
N ASN A 30 1.76 -7.64 -8.21
CA ASN A 30 2.09 -8.62 -9.25
C ASN A 30 0.84 -9.04 -10.06
N LYS A 31 0.00 -8.06 -10.41
CA LYS A 31 -1.25 -8.21 -11.17
C LYS A 31 -2.40 -8.96 -10.46
N ILE A 32 -2.30 -9.24 -9.16
CA ILE A 32 -3.36 -9.90 -8.38
C ILE A 32 -4.05 -8.88 -7.47
N GLY A 33 -5.38 -8.88 -7.35
CA GLY A 33 -6.07 -7.94 -6.44
C GLY A 33 -6.15 -6.50 -6.96
N ALA A 34 -5.88 -6.27 -8.25
CA ALA A 34 -6.12 -4.99 -8.90
C ALA A 34 -7.57 -4.83 -9.41
N GLN A 35 -8.38 -5.91 -9.38
CA GLN A 35 -9.74 -5.91 -9.90
C GLN A 35 -10.70 -4.98 -9.13
N GLY A 36 -11.95 -4.91 -9.61
CA GLY A 36 -13.03 -4.11 -9.02
C GLY A 36 -13.82 -4.82 -7.91
N GLU A 37 -13.32 -5.95 -7.40
CA GLU A 37 -13.99 -6.80 -6.41
C GLU A 37 -13.25 -6.66 -5.07
N PRO A 38 -13.73 -5.81 -4.14
CA PRO A 38 -12.99 -5.48 -2.92
C PRO A 38 -12.62 -6.70 -2.11
N ASP A 39 -13.56 -7.62 -1.86
CA ASP A 39 -13.32 -8.81 -1.02
C ASP A 39 -12.19 -9.69 -1.53
N MET A 40 -12.11 -9.89 -2.85
CA MET A 40 -11.02 -10.65 -3.46
C MET A 40 -9.71 -9.86 -3.46
N ALA A 41 -9.77 -8.55 -3.65
CA ALA A 41 -8.60 -7.69 -3.60
C ALA A 41 -7.97 -7.70 -2.20
N PHE A 42 -8.77 -7.54 -1.15
CA PHE A 42 -8.29 -7.56 0.23
C PHE A 42 -7.62 -8.88 0.60
N LYS A 43 -8.21 -10.03 0.23
CA LYS A 43 -7.59 -11.34 0.44
C LYS A 43 -6.25 -11.46 -0.28
N ALA A 44 -6.19 -11.05 -1.54
CA ALA A 44 -4.94 -11.06 -2.28
C ALA A 44 -3.86 -10.16 -1.65
N TRP A 45 -4.25 -9.00 -1.11
CA TRP A 45 -3.32 -8.10 -0.42
C TRP A 45 -2.80 -8.72 0.87
N GLU A 46 -3.67 -9.35 1.67
CA GLU A 46 -3.31 -10.08 2.89
C GLU A 46 -2.34 -11.23 2.60
N ASP A 47 -2.59 -12.01 1.55
CA ASP A 47 -1.71 -13.10 1.12
C ASP A 47 -0.33 -12.56 0.73
N ILE A 48 -0.27 -11.50 -0.08
CA ILE A 48 0.98 -10.88 -0.52
C ILE A 48 1.79 -10.36 0.66
N ILE A 49 1.15 -9.67 1.60
CA ILE A 49 1.80 -9.14 2.79
C ILE A 49 2.36 -10.28 3.64
N THR A 50 1.58 -11.34 3.86
CA THR A 50 2.00 -12.50 4.65
C THR A 50 3.21 -13.18 4.02
N ILE A 51 3.17 -13.46 2.70
CA ILE A 51 4.28 -14.05 1.96
C ILE A 51 5.52 -13.16 2.02
N ASN A 52 5.36 -11.85 1.87
CA ASN A 52 6.49 -10.92 1.90
C ASN A 52 7.17 -10.88 3.26
N ARG A 53 6.39 -10.90 4.36
CA ARG A 53 6.92 -10.97 5.72
C ARG A 53 7.69 -12.27 5.95
N ASP A 54 7.17 -13.39 5.47
CA ASP A 54 7.85 -14.69 5.56
C ASP A 54 9.13 -14.70 4.71
N ASN A 55 9.09 -14.11 3.51
CA ASN A 55 10.27 -13.97 2.66
C ASN A 55 11.34 -13.08 3.30
N GLU A 56 10.96 -11.99 3.94
CA GLU A 56 11.89 -11.13 4.68
C GLU A 56 12.60 -11.91 5.80
N PHE A 57 11.83 -12.65 6.62
CA PHE A 57 12.39 -13.51 7.67
C PHE A 57 13.37 -14.56 7.10
N ASN A 58 13.04 -15.13 5.93
CA ASN A 58 13.86 -16.13 5.24
C ASN A 58 14.95 -15.53 4.34
N LYS A 59 15.11 -14.21 4.28
CA LYS A 59 16.05 -13.49 3.39
C LYS A 59 15.86 -13.80 1.90
N LEU A 60 14.62 -13.98 1.48
CA LEU A 60 14.20 -14.16 0.09
C LEU A 60 13.70 -12.84 -0.51
N SER A 61 13.66 -12.77 -1.84
CA SER A 61 13.05 -11.63 -2.54
C SER A 61 11.55 -11.55 -2.24
N PRO A 62 10.97 -10.34 -2.14
CA PRO A 62 9.52 -10.20 -1.97
C PRO A 62 8.77 -10.74 -3.19
N TYR A 63 7.60 -11.30 -2.94
CA TYR A 63 6.66 -11.75 -3.98
C TYR A 63 6.13 -10.59 -4.83
N ALA A 64 5.84 -9.45 -4.20
CA ALA A 64 5.44 -8.20 -4.86
C ALA A 64 5.85 -6.98 -4.01
N PRO A 65 5.84 -5.74 -4.54
CA PRO A 65 6.25 -4.56 -3.76
C PRO A 65 5.36 -4.20 -2.56
N LEU A 66 4.13 -4.68 -2.48
CA LEU A 66 3.21 -4.38 -1.37
C LEU A 66 3.70 -4.98 -0.04
N VAL A 67 3.86 -4.15 0.98
CA VAL A 67 4.25 -4.57 2.35
C VAL A 67 3.26 -4.05 3.38
N GLU A 68 3.26 -4.64 4.58
CA GLU A 68 2.49 -4.09 5.69
C GLU A 68 2.98 -2.71 6.10
N PHE A 69 2.09 -1.92 6.69
CA PHE A 69 2.47 -0.65 7.26
C PHE A 69 3.37 -0.89 8.48
N ASN A 70 4.64 -0.48 8.38
CA ASN A 70 5.57 -0.58 9.48
C ASN A 70 5.25 0.49 10.53
N TYR A 71 4.59 0.08 11.61
CA TYR A 71 4.43 0.89 12.80
C TYR A 71 5.54 0.55 13.80
N SER A 72 6.67 1.26 13.69
CA SER A 72 7.60 1.36 14.82
C SER A 72 7.01 2.35 15.80
N GLU A 73 6.58 1.87 16.97
CA GLU A 73 6.01 2.71 18.03
C GLU A 73 6.84 4.00 18.19
N THR A 74 6.22 5.15 17.93
CA THR A 74 6.77 6.40 18.44
C THR A 74 6.27 6.53 19.86
N THR A 75 7.13 6.28 20.83
CA THR A 75 6.85 6.64 22.23
C THR A 75 6.84 8.17 22.30
N VAL A 76 5.68 8.79 22.04
CA VAL A 76 5.47 10.19 22.38
C VAL A 76 5.24 10.21 23.89
N ALA A 77 6.33 10.16 24.66
CA ALA A 77 6.25 10.56 26.06
C ALA A 77 5.95 12.06 26.02
N ASP A 78 4.78 12.46 26.52
CA ASP A 78 4.45 13.85 26.76
C ASP A 78 5.61 14.49 27.52
N LEU A 79 6.36 15.33 26.82
CA LEU A 79 7.35 16.23 27.40
C LEU A 79 6.57 17.45 27.91
N ASP A 80 5.72 17.23 28.91
CA ASP A 80 5.15 18.29 29.74
C ASP A 80 6.21 18.84 30.72
#